data_AF-A0A192D2U0-F1
#
_entry.id   AF-A0A192D2U0-F1
#
_cell.length_a   1.000
_cell.length_b   1.000
_cell.length_c   1.000
_cell.angle_alpha   90.00
_cell.angle_beta   90.00
_cell.angle_gamma   90.00
#
_symmetry.space_group_name_H-M   'P 1'
#
loop_
_entity.id
_entity.type
_entity.pdbx_description
1 polymer ?
#
loop_
_entity_poly.entity_id
_entity_poly.type
_entity_poly.pdbx_seq_one_letter_code
_entity_poly.pdbx_strand_id
1 'polypeptide(L)'
;MLDHARTVTDADGPDGDPAGMSGFGAPDDAGRALAIRPGTAIVPVPVDPATARELKRYLDNSRQFAEPTAAQRLKRRLVAQRDRAIARFDARRQDASRWFDRLDLAPDLGENIGSRRWLRGLGTMVGLGVAAIAFWPDLTPLEARPAMPLDPAVNSEMRSQMVLPLALGADSGRRMGPTTAVIPLKSAPERPQIAMVVTLAPGDSFVSMLRRAGVAAEDIDRAAALVGQAVAVGDIAPGTQMDLTLGRRAAAGAPRPLDALSFRARFDLELALARPGVGQVAADGTPVIPNGPLALQRKPIRVDETPLRVRGLVGSSLYRSMRQAGVPASAVQDYLKTLDEQIDIEREVRASDEFDVILSYRRAATGERQAGQLLYAGIDRAGRARTQLMRWGTGGRFYEASGVGEQRRGLLAPVPGAITSNYGMRRHPILGYFRMHSGMDFKASHGTPIVAVSDARVSSAGRAGGCGIAVRLEHGGGLSTRYCHMSRMAVAPGMTVRRGQVIGYVGSTGLSTGAHLHYEMYRGGRPINPASVQFVNRALLSGTELIDFRRRLLMLKEVVPGAALADLAPQAGETREPVREIEKIDTARQGPPAARAP
;
A
#
# COMPACT_ATOMS: atom_id res chain seq x y z
N MET A 1 10.65 -11.25 30.76
CA MET A 1 10.61 -11.64 32.19
C MET A 1 10.66 -10.36 32.99
N LEU A 2 9.64 -9.88 33.68
CA LEU A 2 8.34 -10.42 34.08
C LEU A 2 7.35 -9.26 33.92
N ASP A 3 6.34 -9.44 33.08
CA ASP A 3 5.16 -8.56 33.08
C ASP A 3 3.96 -9.41 32.65
N HIS A 4 3.30 -10.04 33.61
CA HIS A 4 2.01 -10.69 33.43
C HIS A 4 1.33 -10.83 34.80
N ALA A 5 0.27 -10.06 35.01
CA ALA A 5 -1.00 -10.60 35.51
C ALA A 5 -2.04 -9.47 35.49
N ARG A 6 -2.80 -9.43 34.39
CA ARG A 6 -4.10 -8.75 34.33
C ARG A 6 -5.17 -9.76 34.74
N THR A 7 -5.95 -9.37 35.74
CA THR A 7 -7.42 -9.49 35.82
C THR A 7 -8.07 -10.82 35.43
N VAL A 8 -8.65 -11.51 36.42
CA VAL A 8 -9.88 -12.30 36.26
C VAL A 8 -10.88 -11.79 37.29
N THR A 9 -12.05 -11.41 36.79
CA THR A 9 -13.20 -10.86 37.49
C THR A 9 -14.11 -11.96 38.05
N ASP A 10 -14.80 -11.57 39.13
CA ASP A 10 -15.96 -12.14 39.83
C ASP A 10 -16.91 -13.08 39.06
N ALA A 11 -17.39 -14.13 39.76
CA ALA A 11 -18.83 -14.39 39.98
C ALA A 11 -19.06 -15.60 40.92
N ASP A 12 -19.88 -15.35 41.95
CA ASP A 12 -20.91 -16.18 42.60
C ASP A 12 -20.54 -17.48 43.37
N GLY A 13 -20.80 -17.46 44.69
CA GLY A 13 -20.83 -18.64 45.60
C GLY A 13 -22.22 -19.28 45.68
N PRO A 14 -22.69 -19.80 46.84
CA PRO A 14 -22.02 -20.47 47.97
C PRO A 14 -22.59 -21.90 48.20
N ASP A 15 -22.02 -22.70 49.12
CA ASP A 15 -22.75 -23.59 50.06
C ASP A 15 -21.85 -24.69 50.69
N GLY A 16 -22.02 -24.89 52.01
CA GLY A 16 -22.06 -26.24 52.63
C GLY A 16 -20.77 -26.87 53.17
N ASP A 17 -20.30 -26.41 54.33
CA ASP A 17 -20.04 -27.12 55.62
C ASP A 17 -19.79 -28.67 55.70
N PRO A 18 -19.25 -29.22 56.81
CA PRO A 18 -17.89 -29.78 56.86
C PRO A 18 -17.80 -31.21 57.44
N ALA A 19 -16.67 -31.90 57.26
CA ALA A 19 -16.23 -33.01 58.15
C ALA A 19 -14.78 -33.44 57.88
N GLY A 20 -14.02 -33.74 58.94
CA GLY A 20 -12.94 -34.74 58.87
C GLY A 20 -11.55 -34.32 59.35
N MET A 21 -11.38 -34.31 60.67
CA MET A 21 -10.14 -34.31 61.46
C MET A 21 -8.91 -35.08 60.90
N SER A 22 -7.73 -34.48 61.07
CA SER A 22 -6.56 -34.96 61.86
C SER A 22 -5.34 -34.19 61.32
N GLY A 23 -4.51 -33.48 62.06
CA GLY A 23 -3.87 -33.76 63.34
C GLY A 23 -2.45 -33.18 63.20
N PHE A 24 -2.14 -32.10 63.91
CA PHE A 24 -0.76 -31.62 64.06
C PHE A 24 -0.53 -31.19 65.50
N GLY A 25 0.45 -31.84 66.11
CA GLY A 25 0.92 -31.63 67.47
C GLY A 25 1.71 -30.34 67.65
N ALA A 26 1.89 -30.01 68.93
CA ALA A 26 2.44 -28.81 69.54
C ALA A 26 3.92 -28.50 69.18
N PRO A 27 4.46 -27.37 69.68
CA PRO A 27 5.08 -27.44 71.01
C PRO A 27 4.85 -26.23 71.95
N ASP A 28 4.80 -26.58 73.23
CA ASP A 28 5.48 -26.04 74.43
C ASP A 28 5.41 -24.55 74.83
N ASP A 29 4.54 -24.34 75.83
CA ASP A 29 4.86 -24.01 77.24
C ASP A 29 5.59 -22.69 77.62
N ALA A 30 4.89 -21.86 78.41
CA ALA A 30 5.26 -21.48 79.79
C ALA A 30 4.58 -20.16 80.21
N GLY A 31 3.35 -20.27 80.71
CA GLY A 31 2.64 -19.19 81.41
C GLY A 31 2.94 -19.22 82.92
N ARG A 32 3.41 -18.09 83.46
CA ARG A 32 3.53 -17.87 84.92
C ARG A 32 2.16 -17.52 85.50
N ALA A 33 1.73 -18.31 86.47
CA ALA A 33 0.52 -18.16 87.25
C ALA A 33 0.56 -16.97 88.23
N LEU A 34 -0.59 -16.34 88.44
CA LEU A 34 -0.92 -15.59 89.66
C LEU A 34 -2.35 -15.95 90.07
N ALA A 35 -2.45 -16.64 91.20
CA ALA A 35 -3.68 -17.09 91.83
C ALA A 35 -4.37 -15.95 92.58
N ILE A 36 -5.70 -15.82 92.46
CA ILE A 36 -6.54 -14.99 93.32
C ILE A 36 -7.57 -15.88 94.01
N ARG A 37 -7.63 -15.77 95.34
CA ARG A 37 -8.54 -16.49 96.24
C ARG A 37 -9.98 -15.94 96.16
N PRO A 38 -11.01 -16.77 96.40
CA PRO A 38 -12.40 -16.35 96.33
C PRO A 38 -12.83 -15.69 97.64
N GLY A 39 -13.54 -14.56 97.56
CA GLY A 39 -14.13 -13.93 98.73
C GLY A 39 -14.94 -12.70 98.37
N THR A 40 -16.20 -12.69 98.80
CA THR A 40 -17.19 -11.60 98.74
C THR A 40 -18.01 -11.52 97.44
N ALA A 41 -19.13 -12.24 97.43
CA ALA A 41 -20.25 -11.99 96.52
C ALA A 41 -20.86 -10.62 96.87
N ILE A 42 -20.60 -9.61 96.04
CA ILE A 42 -21.32 -8.34 96.07
C ILE A 42 -22.67 -8.60 95.39
N VAL A 43 -23.75 -8.51 96.17
CA VAL A 43 -25.13 -8.57 95.66
C VAL A 43 -25.37 -7.31 94.79
N PRO A 44 -25.67 -7.44 93.49
CA PRO A 44 -25.94 -6.27 92.66
C PRO A 44 -27.31 -5.70 93.02
N VAL A 45 -27.33 -4.46 93.49
CA VAL A 45 -28.56 -3.65 93.58
C VAL A 45 -29.06 -3.42 92.14
N PRO A 46 -30.33 -3.70 91.80
CA PRO A 46 -30.84 -3.46 90.45
C PRO A 46 -30.81 -1.95 90.16
N VAL A 47 -29.93 -1.57 89.23
CA VAL A 47 -29.82 -0.19 88.72
C VAL A 47 -30.89 0.02 87.65
N ASP A 48 -31.59 1.15 87.70
CA ASP A 48 -32.58 1.57 86.70
C ASP A 48 -31.97 1.49 85.27
N PRO A 49 -32.65 0.84 84.29
CA PRO A 49 -32.19 0.72 82.90
C PRO A 49 -31.94 2.06 82.18
N ALA A 50 -32.42 3.19 82.70
CA ALA A 50 -32.03 4.51 82.20
C ALA A 50 -30.59 4.87 82.63
N THR A 51 -30.25 4.71 83.91
CA THR A 51 -28.92 5.04 84.46
C THR A 51 -27.83 4.09 83.97
N ALA A 52 -28.15 2.82 83.73
CA ALA A 52 -27.20 1.84 83.18
C ALA A 52 -26.74 2.20 81.75
N ARG A 53 -27.60 2.85 80.94
CA ARG A 53 -27.25 3.29 79.58
C ARG A 53 -26.33 4.50 79.56
N GLU A 54 -26.47 5.40 80.53
CA GLU A 54 -25.56 6.55 80.68
C GLU A 54 -24.17 6.12 81.16
N LEU A 55 -24.10 5.23 82.16
CA LEU A 55 -22.83 4.73 82.69
C LEU A 55 -22.03 3.89 81.68
N LYS A 56 -22.70 3.17 80.77
CA LYS A 56 -22.04 2.41 79.71
C LYS A 56 -21.20 3.31 78.78
N ARG A 57 -21.69 4.51 78.44
CA ARG A 57 -20.92 5.48 77.64
C ARG A 57 -19.67 5.97 78.37
N TYR A 58 -19.74 6.16 79.69
CA TYR A 58 -18.57 6.55 80.49
C TYR A 58 -17.55 5.41 80.64
N LEU A 59 -18.02 4.16 80.76
CA LEU A 59 -17.14 2.97 80.84
C LEU A 59 -16.51 2.59 79.50
N ASP A 60 -17.21 2.78 78.37
CA ASP A 60 -16.65 2.53 77.04
C ASP A 60 -15.58 3.58 76.67
N ASN A 61 -15.74 4.83 77.13
CA ASN A 61 -14.74 5.90 76.93
C ASN A 61 -13.56 5.85 77.91
N SER A 62 -13.68 5.22 79.08
CA SER A 62 -12.57 5.13 80.04
C SER A 62 -11.40 4.25 79.55
N ARG A 63 -11.67 3.31 78.62
CA ARG A 63 -10.64 2.50 77.95
C ARG A 63 -9.73 3.31 77.02
N GLN A 64 -10.14 4.50 76.58
CA GLN A 64 -9.32 5.39 75.75
C GLN A 64 -8.29 6.19 76.56
N PHE A 65 -8.46 6.28 77.89
CA PHE A 65 -7.55 6.97 78.81
C PHE A 65 -6.68 6.03 79.64
N ALA A 66 -6.75 4.71 79.39
CA ALA A 66 -5.87 3.74 80.02
C ALA A 66 -4.43 3.90 79.49
N GLU A 67 -3.44 3.94 80.39
CA GLU A 67 -2.04 4.04 79.99
C GLU A 67 -1.66 2.84 79.08
N PRO A 68 -0.95 3.10 77.96
CA PRO A 68 -0.61 2.04 77.03
C PRO A 68 0.30 1.01 77.68
N THR A 69 -0.17 -0.24 77.69
CA THR A 69 0.59 -1.44 78.11
C THR A 69 2.00 -1.47 77.50
N ALA A 70 2.98 -2.06 78.20
CA ALA A 70 4.37 -2.13 77.75
C ALA A 70 4.53 -2.68 76.32
N ALA A 71 3.73 -3.68 75.94
CA ALA A 71 3.69 -4.24 74.59
C ALA A 71 3.22 -3.22 73.53
N GLN A 72 2.24 -2.36 73.86
CA GLN A 72 1.77 -1.31 72.95
C GLN A 72 2.80 -0.18 72.79
N ARG A 73 3.55 0.15 73.85
CA ARG A 73 4.68 1.10 73.78
C ARG A 73 5.82 0.56 72.91
N LEU A 74 6.14 -0.73 73.02
CA LEU A 74 7.13 -1.38 72.17
C LEU A 74 6.69 -1.40 70.70
N LYS A 75 5.44 -1.79 70.43
CA LYS A 75 4.86 -1.79 69.07
C LYS A 75 4.89 -0.38 68.45
N ARG A 76 4.52 0.65 69.21
CA ARG A 76 4.61 2.06 68.76
C ARG A 76 6.05 2.50 68.48
N ARG A 77 7.03 2.08 69.30
CA ARG A 77 8.46 2.36 69.05
C ARG A 77 8.97 1.67 67.78
N LEU A 78 8.60 0.40 67.57
CA LEU A 78 9.00 -0.36 66.38
C LEU A 78 8.38 0.22 65.10
N VAL A 79 7.10 0.59 65.15
CA VAL A 79 6.43 1.28 64.02
C VAL A 79 7.11 2.63 63.75
N ALA A 80 7.39 3.43 64.77
CA ALA A 80 8.10 4.70 64.59
C ALA A 80 9.54 4.54 64.04
N GLN A 81 10.26 3.47 64.42
CA GLN A 81 11.57 3.15 63.85
C GLN A 81 11.46 2.73 62.37
N ARG A 82 10.48 1.88 62.03
CA ARG A 82 10.19 1.49 60.65
C ARG A 82 9.84 2.70 59.80
N ASP A 83 8.94 3.54 60.27
CA ASP A 83 8.47 4.71 59.53
C ASP A 83 9.59 5.75 59.36
N ARG A 84 10.50 5.89 60.35
CA ARG A 84 11.75 6.67 60.18
C ARG A 84 12.70 6.05 59.15
N ALA A 85 12.81 4.73 59.09
CA ALA A 85 13.64 4.06 58.09
C ALA A 85 13.07 4.25 56.68
N ILE A 86 11.75 4.13 56.53
CA ILE A 86 11.03 4.40 55.28
C ILE A 86 11.21 5.87 54.86
N ALA A 87 10.99 6.82 55.77
CA ALA A 87 11.16 8.25 55.46
C ALA A 87 12.60 8.60 55.04
N ARG A 88 13.62 7.98 55.65
CA ARG A 88 15.03 8.14 55.23
C ARG A 88 15.30 7.53 53.86
N PHE A 89 14.70 6.38 53.57
CA PHE A 89 14.81 5.75 52.26
C PHE A 89 14.16 6.61 51.18
N ASP A 90 12.96 7.13 51.44
CA ASP A 90 12.24 8.01 50.52
C ASP A 90 12.99 9.32 50.30
N ALA A 91 13.56 9.92 51.35
CA ALA A 91 14.41 11.11 51.22
C ALA A 91 15.64 10.83 50.33
N ARG A 92 16.35 9.72 50.55
CA ARG A 92 17.51 9.33 49.71
C ARG A 92 17.10 9.04 48.28
N ARG A 93 15.96 8.38 48.07
CA ARG A 93 15.42 8.11 46.73
C ARG A 93 15.09 9.42 46.01
N GLN A 94 14.48 10.38 46.69
CA GLN A 94 14.17 11.69 46.11
C GLN A 94 15.45 12.47 45.78
N ASP A 95 16.46 12.43 46.64
CA ASP A 95 17.75 13.07 46.39
C ASP A 95 18.46 12.42 45.19
N ALA A 96 18.42 11.09 45.09
CA ALA A 96 18.93 10.36 43.93
C ALA A 96 18.18 10.73 42.65
N SER A 97 16.84 10.81 42.68
CA SER A 97 16.02 11.23 41.54
C SER A 97 16.40 12.65 41.07
N ARG A 98 16.51 13.60 42.00
CA ARG A 98 16.93 14.98 41.67
C ARG A 98 18.34 15.05 41.10
N TRP A 99 19.22 14.14 41.50
CA TRP A 99 20.56 14.02 40.94
C TRP A 99 20.51 13.44 39.52
N PHE A 100 19.69 12.42 39.26
CA PHE A 100 19.47 11.87 37.93
C PHE A 100 18.80 12.87 36.98
N ASP A 101 17.85 13.68 37.44
CA ASP A 101 17.19 14.72 36.62
C ASP A 101 18.18 15.80 36.15
N ARG A 102 19.32 15.98 36.84
CA ARG A 102 20.40 16.88 36.38
C ARG A 102 21.27 16.25 35.29
N LEU A 103 21.27 14.93 35.19
CA LEU A 103 21.97 14.20 34.15
C LEU A 103 21.01 14.05 32.96
N ASP A 104 21.04 15.03 32.05
CA ASP A 104 20.31 15.01 30.76
C ASP A 104 20.86 13.89 29.85
N LEU A 105 20.54 12.64 30.18
CA LEU A 105 21.08 11.42 29.58
C LEU A 105 20.45 11.08 28.21
N ALA A 106 19.28 11.65 27.93
CA ALA A 106 18.52 11.43 26.69
C ALA A 106 17.98 12.77 26.12
N PRO A 107 18.85 13.67 25.67
CA PRO A 107 18.40 14.89 24.99
C PRO A 107 17.76 14.53 23.64
N ASP A 108 16.74 15.29 23.25
CA ASP A 108 16.09 15.14 21.94
C ASP A 108 17.09 15.47 20.81
N LEU A 109 17.41 14.48 19.98
CA LEU A 109 18.34 14.62 18.85
C LEU A 109 17.70 15.32 17.64
N GLY A 110 16.38 15.56 17.67
CA GLY A 110 15.64 16.34 16.67
C GLY A 110 15.73 17.85 16.84
N GLU A 111 16.25 18.34 17.97
CA GLU A 111 16.37 19.76 18.28
C GLU A 111 17.84 20.23 18.33
N ASN A 112 18.09 21.50 17.95
CA ASN A 112 19.39 22.19 18.09
C ASN A 112 20.60 21.39 17.56
N ILE A 113 20.45 20.84 16.35
CA ILE A 113 21.46 20.03 15.64
C ILE A 113 22.78 20.79 15.54
N GLY A 114 23.88 20.18 15.98
CA GLY A 114 25.22 20.77 15.97
C GLY A 114 25.62 21.54 17.24
N SER A 115 24.71 21.68 18.21
CA SER A 115 25.05 22.28 19.52
C SER A 115 25.90 21.34 20.40
N ARG A 116 26.58 21.90 21.42
CA ARG A 116 27.31 21.09 22.42
C ARG A 116 26.41 20.11 23.17
N ARG A 117 25.13 20.46 23.36
CA ARG A 117 24.13 19.58 23.97
C ARG A 117 23.81 18.40 23.05
N TRP A 118 23.60 18.67 21.77
CA TRP A 118 23.35 17.66 20.74
C TRP A 118 24.52 16.68 20.59
N LEU A 119 25.77 17.18 20.56
CA LEU A 119 26.97 16.33 20.49
C LEU A 119 27.13 15.43 21.72
N ARG A 120 26.79 15.91 22.92
CA ARG A 120 26.79 15.08 24.14
C ARG A 120 25.73 13.98 24.07
N GLY A 121 24.54 14.31 23.58
CA GLY A 121 23.44 13.36 23.35
C GLY A 121 23.77 12.27 22.34
N LEU A 122 24.38 12.66 21.22
CA LEU A 122 24.86 11.73 20.21
C LEU A 122 25.93 10.81 20.79
N GLY A 123 26.85 11.35 21.59
CA GLY A 123 27.87 10.58 22.29
C GLY A 123 27.30 9.56 23.27
N THR A 124 26.30 9.93 24.08
CA THR A 124 25.63 8.98 24.99
C THR A 124 24.85 7.91 24.23
N MET A 125 24.15 8.25 23.15
CA MET A 125 23.45 7.28 22.30
C MET A 125 24.43 6.25 21.71
N VAL A 126 25.54 6.72 21.13
CA VAL A 126 26.57 5.83 20.55
C VAL A 126 27.20 4.97 21.63
N GLY A 127 27.54 5.54 22.79
CA GLY A 127 28.12 4.78 23.91
C GLY A 127 27.20 3.68 24.44
N LEU A 128 25.90 3.98 24.60
CA LEU A 128 24.90 2.99 25.02
C LEU A 128 24.69 1.91 23.95
N GLY A 129 24.73 2.27 22.66
CA GLY A 129 24.67 1.30 21.55
C GLY A 129 25.86 0.35 21.55
N VAL A 130 27.08 0.87 21.74
CA VAL A 130 28.30 0.04 21.84
C VAL A 130 28.22 -0.88 23.06
N ALA A 131 27.77 -0.38 24.21
CA ALA A 131 27.58 -1.21 25.40
C ALA A 131 26.55 -2.33 25.17
N ALA A 132 25.40 -2.02 24.54
CA ALA A 132 24.38 -3.00 24.23
C ALA A 132 24.89 -4.11 23.28
N ILE A 133 25.73 -3.74 22.30
CA ILE A 133 26.37 -4.70 21.40
C ILE A 133 27.45 -5.52 22.15
N ALA A 134 28.21 -4.90 23.04
CA ALA A 134 29.24 -5.60 23.83
C ALA A 134 28.64 -6.61 24.82
N PHE A 135 27.43 -6.35 25.32
CA PHE A 135 26.65 -7.29 26.15
C PHE A 135 25.68 -8.15 25.32
N TRP A 136 25.78 -8.12 24.00
CA TRP A 136 24.97 -8.98 23.15
C TRP A 136 25.37 -10.45 23.42
N PRO A 137 24.40 -11.33 23.71
CA PRO A 137 24.72 -12.73 23.96
C PRO A 137 25.26 -13.35 22.67
N ASP A 138 26.42 -13.99 22.76
CA ASP A 138 26.93 -14.77 21.64
C ASP A 138 25.97 -15.95 21.39
N LEU A 139 25.64 -16.18 20.12
CA LEU A 139 24.79 -17.30 19.69
C LEU A 139 25.60 -18.59 19.55
N THR A 140 26.82 -18.62 20.11
CA THR A 140 27.60 -19.84 20.21
C THR A 140 26.80 -20.88 20.99
N PRO A 141 26.57 -22.07 20.39
CA PRO A 141 25.97 -23.17 21.12
C PRO A 141 26.81 -23.46 22.35
N LEU A 142 26.17 -23.53 23.53
CA LEU A 142 26.80 -24.08 24.72
C LEU A 142 27.07 -25.56 24.45
N GLU A 143 28.25 -25.88 23.92
CA GLU A 143 28.70 -27.25 23.78
C GLU A 143 28.90 -27.83 25.19
N ALA A 144 27.92 -28.63 25.63
CA ALA A 144 28.08 -29.44 26.81
C ALA A 144 29.27 -30.38 26.57
N ARG A 145 30.26 -30.32 27.46
CA ARG A 145 31.41 -31.25 27.43
C ARG A 145 30.83 -32.67 27.45
N PRO A 146 31.09 -33.51 26.42
CA PRO A 146 30.47 -34.83 26.36
C PRO A 146 30.84 -35.63 27.60
N ALA A 147 29.89 -36.40 28.13
CA ALA A 147 30.06 -37.18 29.36
C ALA A 147 31.22 -38.18 29.29
N MET A 148 31.64 -38.54 28.08
CA MET A 148 32.83 -39.34 27.79
C MET A 148 33.62 -38.65 26.66
N PRO A 149 34.89 -38.26 26.87
CA PRO A 149 35.74 -37.82 25.78
C PRO A 149 36.04 -39.03 24.88
N LEU A 150 35.39 -39.07 23.72
CA LEU A 150 35.63 -40.10 22.71
C LEU A 150 36.83 -39.68 21.86
N ASP A 151 37.82 -40.56 21.77
CA ASP A 151 38.93 -40.45 20.82
C ASP A 151 38.37 -40.36 19.38
N PRO A 152 38.93 -39.51 18.49
CA PRO A 152 38.61 -39.48 17.06
C PRO A 152 38.49 -40.87 16.41
N ALA A 153 39.31 -41.85 16.82
CA ALA A 153 39.24 -43.22 16.33
C ALA A 153 37.94 -43.93 16.77
N VAL A 154 37.59 -43.85 18.05
CA VAL A 154 36.37 -44.44 18.62
C VAL A 154 35.11 -43.78 18.06
N ASN A 155 35.15 -42.47 17.82
CA ASN A 155 34.04 -41.72 17.23
C ASN A 155 33.79 -42.16 15.77
N SER A 156 34.85 -42.44 15.02
CA SER A 156 34.75 -42.96 13.64
C SER A 156 34.17 -44.38 13.61
N GLU A 157 34.55 -45.22 14.57
CA GLU A 157 34.02 -46.58 14.70
C GLU A 157 32.53 -46.57 15.11
N MET A 158 32.14 -45.72 16.08
CA MET A 158 30.74 -45.51 16.44
C MET A 158 29.91 -44.99 15.27
N ARG A 159 30.39 -44.01 14.49
CA ARG A 159 29.67 -43.49 13.31
C ARG A 159 29.35 -44.58 12.28
N SER A 160 30.24 -45.56 12.14
CA SER A 160 30.03 -46.70 11.24
C SER A 160 28.93 -47.66 11.72
N GLN A 161 28.69 -47.70 13.03
CA GLN A 161 27.74 -48.63 13.68
C GLN A 161 26.41 -47.97 14.06
N MET A 162 26.33 -46.64 14.11
CA MET A 162 25.13 -45.90 14.49
C MET A 162 24.19 -45.67 13.29
N VAL A 163 22.88 -45.76 13.55
CA VAL A 163 21.83 -45.34 12.60
C VAL A 163 21.51 -43.87 12.89
N LEU A 164 22.01 -42.97 12.04
CA LEU A 164 21.84 -41.52 12.15
C LEU A 164 21.35 -40.93 10.81
N PRO A 165 20.76 -39.73 10.79
CA PRO A 165 20.48 -39.01 9.55
C PRO A 165 21.78 -38.72 8.77
N LEU A 166 21.76 -38.87 7.43
CA LEU A 166 22.90 -38.57 6.53
C LEU A 166 23.51 -37.17 6.74
N ALA A 167 22.69 -36.19 7.12
CA ALA A 167 23.12 -34.82 7.41
C ALA A 167 24.06 -34.72 8.64
N LEU A 168 24.09 -35.73 9.50
CA LEU A 168 24.92 -35.82 10.70
C LEU A 168 26.11 -36.79 10.53
N GLY A 169 26.41 -37.21 9.30
CA GLY A 169 27.60 -38.02 8.99
C GLY A 169 27.46 -39.51 9.29
N ALA A 170 26.26 -40.07 9.05
CA ALA A 170 26.01 -41.51 9.19
C ALA A 170 26.58 -42.32 8.02
N ASP A 171 27.29 -43.41 8.33
CA ASP A 171 27.90 -44.29 7.31
C ASP A 171 27.10 -45.59 7.08
N SER A 172 26.23 -45.95 8.03
CA SER A 172 25.35 -47.10 7.91
C SER A 172 24.17 -46.78 6.98
N GLY A 173 24.28 -47.16 5.71
CA GLY A 173 23.13 -47.04 4.80
C GLY A 173 23.37 -47.20 3.31
N ARG A 174 24.57 -46.94 2.77
CA ARG A 174 24.90 -47.30 1.36
C ARG A 174 26.33 -47.02 0.87
N ARG A 175 27.26 -46.55 1.71
CA ARG A 175 28.65 -46.36 1.29
C ARG A 175 29.59 -46.79 2.41
N MET A 176 30.27 -47.93 2.22
CA MET A 176 31.47 -48.23 2.98
C MET A 176 32.45 -47.06 2.83
N GLY A 177 33.08 -46.64 3.92
CA GLY A 177 34.23 -45.73 3.85
C GLY A 177 35.30 -46.29 2.89
N PRO A 178 36.07 -45.43 2.21
CA PRO A 178 37.00 -45.87 1.18
C PRO A 178 38.01 -46.87 1.78
N THR A 179 38.04 -48.09 1.24
CA THR A 179 39.10 -49.07 1.56
C THR A 179 40.37 -48.73 0.78
N THR A 180 41.48 -49.40 1.10
CA THR A 180 42.74 -49.31 0.34
C THR A 180 42.60 -49.72 -1.14
N ALA A 181 41.47 -50.31 -1.55
CA ALA A 181 41.15 -50.62 -2.94
C ALA A 181 40.50 -49.45 -3.72
N VAL A 182 40.17 -48.33 -3.06
CA VAL A 182 39.56 -47.17 -3.71
C VAL A 182 40.64 -46.28 -4.32
N ILE A 183 40.69 -46.22 -5.65
CA ILE A 183 41.52 -45.27 -6.38
C ILE A 183 40.72 -43.98 -6.56
N PRO A 184 41.22 -42.81 -6.12
CA PRO A 184 40.56 -41.55 -6.40
C PRO A 184 40.44 -41.37 -7.91
N LEU A 185 39.22 -41.15 -8.40
CA LEU A 185 38.98 -40.81 -9.78
C LEU A 185 39.78 -39.54 -10.12
N LYS A 186 40.64 -39.61 -11.15
CA LYS A 186 41.41 -38.46 -11.64
C LYS A 186 40.51 -37.27 -11.98
N SER A 187 39.27 -37.54 -12.38
CA SER A 187 38.21 -36.56 -12.57
C SER A 187 36.84 -37.22 -12.45
N ALA A 188 35.84 -36.46 -12.03
CA ALA A 188 34.46 -36.93 -12.05
C ALA A 188 34.00 -37.18 -13.50
N PRO A 189 33.27 -38.26 -13.78
CA PRO A 189 32.71 -38.50 -15.10
C PRO A 189 31.77 -37.35 -15.47
N GLU A 190 31.92 -36.83 -16.68
CA GLU A 190 31.12 -35.71 -17.13
C GLU A 190 29.66 -36.13 -17.34
N ARG A 191 28.72 -35.30 -16.87
CA ARG A 191 27.30 -35.50 -17.15
C ARG A 191 26.99 -35.32 -18.64
N PRO A 192 26.32 -36.31 -19.28
CA PRO A 192 25.91 -36.21 -20.68
C PRO A 192 25.06 -34.98 -20.97
N GLN A 193 24.13 -34.65 -20.05
CA GLN A 193 23.26 -33.48 -20.16
C GLN A 193 23.12 -32.75 -18.83
N ILE A 194 22.85 -31.45 -18.89
CA ILE A 194 22.54 -30.61 -17.74
C ILE A 194 21.27 -29.84 -18.06
N ALA A 195 20.21 -30.10 -17.29
CA ALA A 195 19.00 -29.28 -17.28
C ALA A 195 19.09 -28.24 -16.17
N MET A 196 18.73 -26.99 -16.47
CA MET A 196 18.67 -25.89 -15.52
C MET A 196 17.63 -24.86 -15.94
N VAL A 197 17.18 -24.04 -14.99
CA VAL A 197 16.34 -22.88 -15.26
C VAL A 197 17.22 -21.64 -15.20
N VAL A 198 17.18 -20.82 -16.24
CA VAL A 198 17.87 -19.52 -16.30
C VAL A 198 16.84 -18.40 -16.30
N THR A 199 17.17 -17.27 -15.69
CA THR A 199 16.28 -16.09 -15.65
C THR A 199 16.96 -14.92 -16.33
N LEU A 200 16.23 -14.23 -17.22
CA LEU A 200 16.70 -13.01 -17.85
C LEU A 200 16.68 -11.86 -16.83
N ALA A 201 17.84 -11.38 -16.39
CA ALA A 201 17.91 -10.33 -15.38
C ALA A 201 17.58 -8.93 -15.98
N PRO A 202 17.07 -7.97 -15.19
CA PRO A 202 16.90 -6.58 -15.63
C PRO A 202 18.23 -5.99 -16.11
N GLY A 203 18.23 -5.42 -17.33
CA GLY A 203 19.43 -4.85 -17.96
C GLY A 203 20.39 -5.88 -18.58
N ASP A 204 20.09 -7.18 -18.47
CA ASP A 204 20.84 -8.24 -19.14
C ASP A 204 20.32 -8.48 -20.57
N SER A 205 21.16 -9.04 -21.42
CA SER A 205 20.76 -9.44 -22.78
C SER A 205 20.56 -10.95 -22.86
N PHE A 206 19.69 -11.41 -23.76
CA PHE A 206 19.50 -12.84 -24.02
C PHE A 206 20.82 -13.57 -24.33
N VAL A 207 21.68 -12.95 -25.13
CA VAL A 207 23.01 -13.47 -25.50
C VAL A 207 23.92 -13.57 -24.27
N SER A 208 23.98 -12.51 -23.46
CA SER A 208 24.78 -12.46 -22.23
C SER A 208 24.32 -13.50 -21.20
N MET A 209 23.01 -13.67 -21.06
CA MET A 209 22.39 -14.67 -20.19
C MET A 209 22.79 -16.09 -20.60
N LEU A 210 22.67 -16.45 -21.89
CA LEU A 210 23.05 -17.77 -22.38
C LEU A 210 24.56 -18.02 -22.27
N ARG A 211 25.39 -16.98 -22.50
CA ARG A 211 26.84 -17.06 -22.29
C ARG A 211 27.19 -17.35 -20.83
N ARG A 212 26.53 -16.69 -19.89
CA ARG A 212 26.68 -16.93 -18.45
C ARG A 212 26.22 -18.34 -18.05
N ALA A 213 25.21 -18.87 -18.73
CA ALA A 213 24.75 -20.24 -18.54
C ALA A 213 25.72 -21.30 -19.12
N GLY A 214 26.79 -20.90 -19.80
CA GLY A 214 27.82 -21.79 -20.34
C GLY A 214 27.49 -22.39 -21.71
N VAL A 215 26.58 -21.77 -22.47
CA VAL A 215 26.19 -22.17 -23.82
C VAL A 215 27.32 -21.82 -24.81
N ALA A 216 27.55 -22.69 -25.81
CA ALA A 216 28.50 -22.46 -26.89
C ALA A 216 28.14 -21.24 -27.76
N ALA A 217 29.15 -20.47 -28.18
CA ALA A 217 28.95 -19.21 -28.91
C ALA A 217 28.12 -19.38 -30.20
N GLU A 218 28.41 -20.43 -30.98
CA GLU A 218 27.68 -20.71 -32.23
C GLU A 218 26.19 -20.98 -32.01
N ASP A 219 25.85 -21.67 -30.92
CA ASP A 219 24.48 -21.96 -30.55
C ASP A 219 23.77 -20.73 -29.98
N ILE A 220 24.49 -19.82 -29.31
CA ILE A 220 23.95 -18.54 -28.83
C ILE A 220 23.49 -17.69 -30.02
N ASP A 221 24.36 -17.53 -31.02
CA ASP A 221 24.04 -16.71 -32.20
C ASP A 221 22.88 -17.32 -32.99
N ARG A 222 22.85 -18.64 -33.14
CA ARG A 222 21.75 -19.36 -33.78
C ARG A 222 20.45 -19.26 -33.00
N ALA A 223 20.48 -19.43 -31.68
CA ALA A 223 19.31 -19.30 -30.82
C ALA A 223 18.75 -17.88 -30.88
N ALA A 224 19.61 -16.86 -30.81
CA ALA A 224 19.21 -15.45 -30.93
C ALA A 224 18.57 -15.16 -32.29
N ALA A 225 19.15 -15.67 -33.38
CA ALA A 225 18.59 -15.52 -34.73
C ALA A 225 17.22 -16.21 -34.87
N LEU A 226 17.07 -17.43 -34.36
CA LEU A 226 15.81 -18.18 -34.40
C LEU A 226 14.72 -17.51 -33.56
N VAL A 227 15.02 -17.13 -32.32
CA VAL A 227 14.09 -16.39 -31.46
C VAL A 227 13.68 -15.07 -32.12
N GLY A 228 14.64 -14.36 -32.73
CA GLY A 228 14.43 -13.12 -33.46
C GLY A 228 13.43 -13.21 -34.62
N GLN A 229 13.20 -14.40 -35.19
CA GLN A 229 12.18 -14.60 -36.23
C GLN A 229 10.75 -14.58 -35.68
N ALA A 230 10.56 -14.79 -34.37
CA ALA A 230 9.26 -14.83 -33.73
C ALA A 230 9.00 -13.59 -32.86
N VAL A 231 10.00 -13.15 -32.08
CA VAL A 231 9.91 -12.01 -31.17
C VAL A 231 11.25 -11.28 -31.18
N ALA A 232 11.24 -9.95 -31.20
CA ALA A 232 12.47 -9.18 -31.05
C ALA A 232 13.11 -9.51 -29.69
N VAL A 233 14.39 -9.85 -29.69
CA VAL A 233 15.07 -10.35 -28.49
C VAL A 233 15.05 -9.33 -27.33
N GLY A 234 14.96 -8.03 -27.65
CA GLY A 234 14.82 -6.95 -26.67
C GLY A 234 13.40 -6.78 -26.08
N ASP A 235 12.38 -7.35 -26.72
CA ASP A 235 10.98 -7.29 -26.23
C ASP A 235 10.68 -8.39 -25.20
N ILE A 236 11.61 -9.33 -24.99
CA ILE A 236 11.46 -10.36 -23.97
C ILE A 236 11.56 -9.70 -22.60
N ALA A 237 10.50 -9.84 -21.80
CA ALA A 237 10.41 -9.17 -20.52
C ALA A 237 11.52 -9.63 -19.56
N PRO A 238 12.19 -8.71 -18.84
CA PRO A 238 13.05 -9.07 -17.72
C PRO A 238 12.28 -9.90 -16.68
N GLY A 239 12.94 -10.87 -16.07
CA GLY A 239 12.34 -11.86 -15.18
C GLY A 239 11.81 -13.11 -15.89
N THR A 240 11.83 -13.16 -17.23
CA THR A 240 11.44 -14.36 -17.98
C THR A 240 12.35 -15.53 -17.60
N GLN A 241 11.73 -16.61 -17.11
CA GLN A 241 12.39 -17.87 -16.82
C GLN A 241 12.42 -18.73 -18.08
N MET A 242 13.55 -19.41 -18.28
CA MET A 242 13.78 -20.27 -19.45
C MET A 242 14.36 -21.60 -19.01
N ASP A 243 13.74 -22.68 -19.45
CA ASP A 243 14.23 -24.04 -19.23
C ASP A 243 15.29 -24.35 -20.27
N LEU A 244 16.51 -24.63 -19.80
CA LEU A 244 17.71 -24.81 -20.61
C LEU A 244 18.24 -26.23 -20.42
N THR A 245 18.43 -26.95 -21.51
CA THR A 245 19.13 -28.25 -21.53
C THR A 245 20.40 -28.15 -22.34
N LEU A 246 21.54 -28.39 -21.69
CA LEU A 246 22.87 -28.35 -22.28
C LEU A 246 23.37 -29.76 -22.54
N GLY A 247 23.90 -29.99 -23.74
CA GLY A 247 24.50 -31.26 -24.14
C GLY A 247 25.91 -31.46 -23.58
N ARG A 248 26.57 -32.52 -24.02
CA ARG A 248 27.92 -32.89 -23.59
C ARG A 248 28.94 -31.94 -24.21
N ARG A 249 29.94 -31.46 -23.44
CA ARG A 249 31.03 -30.63 -24.01
C ARG A 249 32.00 -31.50 -24.81
N ALA A 250 32.68 -30.89 -25.78
CA ALA A 250 33.69 -31.59 -26.58
C ALA A 250 34.99 -31.86 -25.82
N ALA A 251 35.40 -30.95 -24.93
CA ALA A 251 36.61 -31.06 -24.12
C ALA A 251 36.44 -30.39 -22.74
N ALA A 252 37.23 -30.79 -21.74
CA ALA A 252 37.18 -30.19 -20.41
C ALA A 252 37.37 -28.66 -20.47
N GLY A 253 36.50 -27.90 -19.81
CA GLY A 253 36.51 -26.43 -19.84
C GLY A 253 35.85 -25.79 -21.07
N ALA A 254 35.54 -26.56 -22.12
CA ALA A 254 34.81 -26.04 -23.27
C ALA A 254 33.34 -25.73 -22.94
N PRO A 255 32.75 -24.70 -23.58
CA PRO A 255 31.31 -24.44 -23.52
C PRO A 255 30.47 -25.64 -23.97
N ARG A 256 29.25 -25.76 -23.45
CA ARG A 256 28.34 -26.86 -23.81
C ARG A 256 27.44 -26.47 -24.99
N PRO A 257 27.16 -27.39 -25.92
CA PRO A 257 26.16 -27.15 -26.94
C PRO A 257 24.77 -27.03 -26.32
N LEU A 258 23.91 -26.25 -26.96
CA LEU A 258 22.51 -26.13 -26.58
C LEU A 258 21.71 -27.30 -27.16
N ASP A 259 21.10 -28.12 -26.31
CA ASP A 259 20.22 -29.20 -26.76
C ASP A 259 18.78 -28.71 -26.85
N ALA A 260 18.27 -28.05 -25.81
CA ALA A 260 16.93 -27.48 -25.80
C ALA A 260 16.84 -26.18 -24.98
N LEU A 261 15.94 -25.30 -25.38
CA LEU A 261 15.58 -24.06 -24.70
C LEU A 261 14.08 -23.83 -24.84
N SER A 262 13.33 -23.78 -23.75
CA SER A 262 11.89 -23.45 -23.79
C SER A 262 11.54 -22.34 -22.81
N PHE A 263 10.72 -21.39 -23.25
CA PHE A 263 10.30 -20.28 -22.40
C PHE A 263 9.04 -19.58 -22.92
N ARG A 264 8.41 -18.84 -22.00
CA ARG A 264 7.28 -17.95 -22.29
C ARG A 264 7.80 -16.65 -22.91
N ALA A 265 7.78 -16.55 -24.24
CA ALA A 265 8.27 -15.35 -24.93
C ALA A 265 7.29 -14.18 -24.83
N ARG A 266 5.98 -14.45 -24.87
CA ARG A 266 4.90 -13.48 -24.65
C ARG A 266 3.75 -14.14 -23.90
N PHE A 267 2.78 -13.32 -23.46
CA PHE A 267 1.58 -13.83 -22.80
C PHE A 267 0.77 -14.79 -23.69
N ASP A 268 0.86 -14.67 -25.00
CA ASP A 268 0.16 -15.48 -26.01
C ASP A 268 1.07 -16.49 -26.73
N LEU A 269 2.35 -16.60 -26.35
CA LEU A 269 3.34 -17.36 -27.12
C LEU A 269 4.41 -17.99 -26.24
N GLU A 270 4.51 -19.32 -26.31
CA GLU A 270 5.67 -20.09 -25.84
C GLU A 270 6.56 -20.42 -27.04
N LEU A 271 7.88 -20.28 -26.84
CA LEU A 271 8.89 -20.69 -27.82
C LEU A 271 9.66 -21.87 -27.25
N ALA A 272 9.91 -22.86 -28.11
CA ALA A 272 10.81 -23.96 -27.81
C ALA A 272 11.82 -24.08 -28.95
N LEU A 273 13.11 -24.13 -28.60
CA LEU A 273 14.19 -24.47 -29.49
C LEU A 273 14.66 -25.85 -29.06
N ALA A 274 14.77 -26.78 -30.00
CA ALA A 274 15.29 -28.10 -29.72
C ALA A 274 16.17 -28.58 -30.87
N ARG A 275 17.22 -29.31 -30.53
CA ARG A 275 18.01 -30.06 -31.48
C ARG A 275 17.28 -31.37 -31.84
N PRO A 276 17.31 -31.82 -33.10
CA PRO A 276 16.79 -33.13 -33.47
C PRO A 276 17.39 -34.24 -32.58
N GLY A 277 16.55 -35.18 -32.13
CA GLY A 277 16.95 -36.27 -31.24
C GLY A 277 16.80 -35.99 -29.74
N VAL A 278 16.56 -34.74 -29.29
CA VAL A 278 16.30 -34.46 -27.88
C VAL A 278 15.06 -35.20 -27.38
N GLY A 279 15.23 -35.99 -26.31
CA GLY A 279 14.17 -36.80 -25.70
C GLY A 279 13.76 -38.02 -26.52
N GLN A 280 14.31 -38.24 -27.71
CA GLN A 280 13.98 -39.41 -28.51
C GLN A 280 14.76 -40.63 -27.99
N VAL A 281 14.09 -41.78 -28.01
CA VAL A 281 14.67 -43.06 -27.66
C VAL A 281 14.65 -43.91 -28.93
N ALA A 282 15.78 -44.53 -29.27
CA ALA A 282 15.87 -45.45 -30.37
C ALA A 282 15.03 -46.71 -30.08
N ALA A 283 14.75 -47.50 -31.12
CA ALA A 283 13.92 -48.71 -31.00
C ALA A 283 14.48 -49.75 -30.01
N ASP A 284 15.77 -49.65 -29.68
CA ASP A 284 16.50 -50.49 -28.71
C ASP A 284 16.46 -49.96 -27.27
N GLY A 285 15.74 -48.86 -27.02
CA GLY A 285 15.65 -48.23 -25.69
C GLY A 285 16.82 -47.30 -25.36
N THR A 286 17.77 -47.09 -26.26
CA THR A 286 18.89 -46.16 -26.03
C THR A 286 18.51 -44.70 -26.35
N PRO A 287 18.89 -43.71 -25.53
CA PRO A 287 18.65 -42.31 -25.84
C PRO A 287 19.39 -41.90 -27.12
N VAL A 288 18.68 -41.30 -28.07
CA VAL A 288 19.27 -40.76 -29.29
C VAL A 288 20.13 -39.55 -28.90
N ILE A 289 21.39 -39.55 -29.35
CA ILE A 289 22.29 -38.41 -29.11
C ILE A 289 21.80 -37.25 -30.00
N PRO A 290 21.43 -36.09 -29.42
CA PRO A 290 20.94 -34.97 -30.21
C PRO A 290 22.00 -34.46 -31.18
N ASN A 291 21.63 -34.27 -32.45
CA ASN A 291 22.54 -33.80 -33.49
C ASN A 291 21.81 -32.91 -34.53
N GLY A 292 22.58 -32.16 -35.32
CA GLY A 292 22.03 -31.23 -36.32
C GLY A 292 21.72 -29.83 -35.76
N PRO A 293 21.15 -28.92 -36.57
CA PRO A 293 20.90 -27.53 -36.16
C PRO A 293 19.70 -27.41 -35.19
N LEU A 294 19.70 -26.35 -34.38
CA LEU A 294 18.54 -25.98 -33.57
C LEU A 294 17.34 -25.65 -34.47
N ALA A 295 16.16 -26.16 -34.10
CA ALA A 295 14.90 -25.85 -34.76
C ALA A 295 13.97 -25.07 -33.81
N LEU A 296 13.29 -24.05 -34.33
CA LEU A 296 12.30 -23.27 -33.59
C LEU A 296 10.91 -23.89 -33.72
N GLN A 297 10.25 -24.10 -32.60
CA GLN A 297 8.86 -24.46 -32.49
C GLN A 297 8.08 -23.33 -31.79
N ARG A 298 7.04 -22.84 -32.46
CA ARG A 298 6.12 -21.83 -31.90
C ARG A 298 4.89 -22.54 -31.33
N LYS A 299 4.59 -22.30 -30.07
CA LYS A 299 3.40 -22.83 -29.40
C LYS A 299 2.49 -21.67 -29.01
N PRO A 300 1.55 -21.29 -29.89
CA PRO A 300 0.60 -20.23 -29.57
C PRO A 300 -0.28 -20.66 -28.39
N ILE A 301 -0.49 -19.75 -27.45
CA ILE A 301 -1.36 -19.94 -26.29
C ILE A 301 -2.62 -19.13 -26.52
N ARG A 302 -3.77 -19.76 -26.33
CA ARG A 302 -5.05 -19.07 -26.41
C ARG A 302 -5.17 -18.07 -25.27
N VAL A 303 -5.51 -16.83 -25.63
CA VAL A 303 -5.72 -15.73 -24.69
C VAL A 303 -7.12 -15.17 -24.86
N ASP A 304 -7.80 -14.97 -23.74
CA ASP A 304 -9.06 -14.24 -23.64
C ASP A 304 -8.76 -12.82 -23.13
N GLU A 305 -9.21 -11.82 -23.88
CA GLU A 305 -9.00 -10.39 -23.60
C GLU A 305 -10.27 -9.69 -23.08
N THR A 306 -11.25 -10.46 -22.60
CA THR A 306 -12.47 -9.92 -22.01
C THR A 306 -12.11 -8.96 -20.86
N PRO A 307 -12.51 -7.66 -20.94
CA PRO A 307 -12.19 -6.69 -19.90
C PRO A 307 -12.71 -7.10 -18.53
N LEU A 308 -11.98 -6.72 -17.48
CA LEU A 308 -12.42 -6.93 -16.11
C LEU A 308 -13.19 -5.70 -15.63
N ARG A 309 -14.48 -5.88 -15.34
CA ARG A 309 -15.30 -4.88 -14.65
C ARG A 309 -15.41 -5.18 -13.17
N VAL A 310 -15.17 -4.18 -12.35
CA VAL A 310 -15.28 -4.22 -10.89
C VAL A 310 -16.17 -3.07 -10.43
N ARG A 311 -17.15 -3.40 -9.59
CA ARG A 311 -18.08 -2.43 -8.97
C ARG A 311 -18.10 -2.64 -7.46
N GLY A 312 -18.33 -1.56 -6.71
CA GLY A 312 -18.42 -1.62 -5.25
C GLY A 312 -18.70 -0.26 -4.62
N LEU A 313 -18.99 -0.28 -3.32
CA LEU A 313 -19.19 0.93 -2.54
C LEU A 313 -17.86 1.61 -2.20
N VAL A 314 -17.85 2.94 -2.16
CA VAL A 314 -16.66 3.73 -1.83
C VAL A 314 -16.19 3.48 -0.40
N GLY A 315 -17.10 3.36 0.57
CA GLY A 315 -16.76 3.14 1.97
C GLY A 315 -15.95 4.29 2.59
N SER A 316 -15.08 3.99 3.55
CA SER A 316 -14.27 5.01 4.24
C SER A 316 -13.09 5.54 3.42
N SER A 317 -12.67 4.81 2.38
CA SER A 317 -11.59 5.22 1.50
C SER A 317 -11.74 4.54 0.14
N LEU A 318 -11.96 5.36 -0.89
CA LEU A 318 -12.09 4.91 -2.28
C LEU A 318 -10.92 4.01 -2.71
N TYR A 319 -9.69 4.42 -2.37
CA TYR A 319 -8.49 3.63 -2.66
C TYR A 319 -8.55 2.23 -2.02
N ARG A 320 -8.86 2.15 -0.71
CA ARG A 320 -8.88 0.86 0.00
C ARG A 320 -9.99 -0.04 -0.51
N SER A 321 -11.19 0.49 -0.74
CA SER A 321 -12.33 -0.28 -1.23
C SER A 321 -12.07 -0.86 -2.62
N MET A 322 -11.43 -0.09 -3.52
CA MET A 322 -11.04 -0.59 -4.84
C MET A 322 -9.97 -1.68 -4.75
N ARG A 323 -8.96 -1.51 -3.88
CA ARG A 323 -7.92 -2.54 -3.66
C ARG A 323 -8.51 -3.82 -3.09
N GLN A 324 -9.44 -3.72 -2.14
CA GLN A 324 -10.14 -4.87 -1.57
C GLN A 324 -11.01 -5.59 -2.60
N ALA A 325 -11.58 -4.86 -3.56
CA ALA A 325 -12.32 -5.41 -4.69
C ALA A 325 -11.43 -6.04 -5.79
N GLY A 326 -10.11 -6.09 -5.60
CA GLY A 326 -9.17 -6.75 -6.52
C GLY A 326 -8.59 -5.87 -7.62
N VAL A 327 -8.82 -4.55 -7.58
CA VAL A 327 -8.26 -3.60 -8.56
C VAL A 327 -6.74 -3.41 -8.30
N PRO A 328 -5.86 -3.57 -9.32
CA PRO A 328 -4.41 -3.32 -9.18
C PRO A 328 -4.09 -1.89 -8.74
N ALA A 329 -3.04 -1.69 -7.94
CA ALA A 329 -2.70 -0.39 -7.37
C ALA A 329 -2.46 0.69 -8.44
N SER A 330 -1.80 0.34 -9.55
CA SER A 330 -1.59 1.24 -10.70
C SER A 330 -2.91 1.70 -11.31
N ALA A 331 -3.87 0.79 -11.49
CA ALA A 331 -5.18 1.11 -12.02
C ALA A 331 -6.02 1.98 -11.05
N VAL A 332 -5.88 1.79 -9.74
CA VAL A 332 -6.52 2.68 -8.74
C VAL A 332 -5.94 4.09 -8.81
N GLN A 333 -4.62 4.23 -8.95
CA GLN A 333 -3.99 5.55 -9.08
C GLN A 333 -4.43 6.25 -10.37
N ASP A 334 -4.43 5.55 -11.49
CA ASP A 334 -4.94 6.07 -12.77
C ASP A 334 -6.40 6.52 -12.62
N TYR A 335 -7.24 5.71 -11.96
CA TYR A 335 -8.64 6.02 -11.74
C TYR A 335 -8.82 7.30 -10.92
N LEU A 336 -8.13 7.43 -9.78
CA LEU A 336 -8.22 8.60 -8.93
C LEU A 336 -7.75 9.85 -9.65
N LYS A 337 -6.62 9.77 -10.35
CA LYS A 337 -6.08 10.88 -11.15
C LYS A 337 -7.08 11.36 -12.21
N THR A 338 -7.66 10.42 -12.96
CA THR A 338 -8.64 10.74 -14.01
C THR A 338 -9.93 11.32 -13.44
N LEU A 339 -10.39 10.83 -12.29
CA LEU A 339 -11.63 11.32 -11.68
C LEU A 339 -11.48 12.73 -11.08
N ASP A 340 -10.32 13.03 -10.50
CA ASP A 340 -9.99 14.33 -9.89
C ASP A 340 -9.99 15.48 -10.92
N GLU A 341 -9.75 15.18 -12.20
CA GLU A 341 -9.85 16.17 -13.28
C GLU A 341 -11.28 16.71 -13.47
N GLN A 342 -12.30 15.94 -13.07
CA GLN A 342 -13.71 16.29 -13.28
C GLN A 342 -14.44 16.69 -12.01
N ILE A 343 -14.16 16.03 -10.88
CA ILE A 343 -14.85 16.23 -9.61
C ILE A 343 -13.87 16.36 -8.45
N ASP A 344 -14.23 17.15 -7.45
CA ASP A 344 -13.48 17.22 -6.19
C ASP A 344 -13.82 15.98 -5.35
N ILE A 345 -12.93 14.98 -5.36
CA ILE A 345 -13.19 13.68 -4.72
C ILE A 345 -13.42 13.83 -3.21
N GLU A 346 -12.71 14.74 -2.54
CA GLU A 346 -12.82 14.93 -1.09
C GLU A 346 -14.16 15.53 -0.67
N ARG A 347 -14.71 16.43 -1.49
CA ARG A 347 -15.96 17.14 -1.18
C ARG A 347 -17.20 16.47 -1.76
N GLU A 348 -17.07 15.84 -2.92
CA GLU A 348 -18.21 15.38 -3.70
C GLU A 348 -18.51 13.89 -3.56
N VAL A 349 -17.55 13.08 -3.12
CA VAL A 349 -17.68 11.62 -3.00
C VAL A 349 -17.98 11.21 -1.56
N ARG A 350 -19.02 10.40 -1.39
CA ARG A 350 -19.50 9.89 -0.10
C ARG A 350 -19.23 8.39 0.03
N ALA A 351 -19.22 7.90 1.26
CA ALA A 351 -19.04 6.47 1.54
C ALA A 351 -20.14 5.58 0.94
N SER A 352 -21.34 6.14 0.72
CA SER A 352 -22.50 5.47 0.11
C SER A 352 -22.47 5.43 -1.41
N ASP A 353 -21.54 6.15 -2.05
CA ASP A 353 -21.44 6.19 -3.51
C ASP A 353 -20.88 4.86 -4.04
N GLU A 354 -21.12 4.60 -5.33
CA GLU A 354 -20.67 3.38 -6.00
C GLU A 354 -19.64 3.70 -7.07
N PHE A 355 -18.49 3.01 -7.05
CA PHE A 355 -17.51 3.09 -8.13
C PHE A 355 -17.72 1.97 -9.15
N ASP A 356 -17.39 2.25 -10.42
CA ASP A 356 -17.49 1.33 -11.55
C ASP A 356 -16.22 1.45 -12.40
N VAL A 357 -15.40 0.41 -12.39
CA VAL A 357 -14.05 0.41 -12.96
C VAL A 357 -13.96 -0.71 -13.99
N ILE A 358 -13.45 -0.41 -15.18
CA ILE A 358 -13.19 -1.43 -16.20
C ILE A 358 -11.73 -1.34 -16.64
N LEU A 359 -11.05 -2.48 -16.60
CA LEU A 359 -9.64 -2.62 -16.92
C LEU A 359 -9.47 -3.56 -18.10
N SER A 360 -8.41 -3.35 -18.90
CA SER A 360 -7.98 -4.40 -19.83
C SER A 360 -7.50 -5.60 -19.01
N TYR A 361 -7.93 -6.79 -19.38
CA TYR A 361 -7.58 -8.01 -18.67
C TYR A 361 -7.28 -9.08 -19.69
N ARG A 362 -6.19 -9.82 -19.47
CA ARG A 362 -5.80 -10.94 -20.32
C ARG A 362 -5.70 -12.19 -19.49
N ARG A 363 -6.21 -13.28 -20.03
CA ARG A 363 -6.19 -14.59 -19.39
C ARG A 363 -5.75 -15.64 -20.40
N ALA A 364 -4.70 -16.36 -20.06
CA ALA A 364 -4.18 -17.44 -20.89
C ALA A 364 -4.86 -18.75 -20.52
N ALA A 365 -4.97 -19.67 -21.48
CA ALA A 365 -5.45 -21.04 -21.24
C ALA A 365 -4.56 -21.80 -20.23
N THR A 366 -3.32 -21.36 -20.02
CA THR A 366 -2.41 -21.87 -18.98
C THR A 366 -2.83 -21.51 -17.54
N GLY A 367 -3.89 -20.70 -17.37
CA GLY A 367 -4.37 -20.23 -16.07
C GLY A 367 -3.75 -18.91 -15.61
N GLU A 368 -2.73 -18.42 -16.31
CA GLU A 368 -2.13 -17.11 -16.01
C GLU A 368 -3.09 -15.96 -16.34
N ARG A 369 -3.01 -14.91 -15.51
CA ARG A 369 -3.89 -13.75 -15.57
C ARG A 369 -3.06 -12.47 -15.48
N GLN A 370 -3.36 -11.50 -16.33
CA GLN A 370 -2.68 -10.23 -16.38
C GLN A 370 -3.70 -9.09 -16.47
N ALA A 371 -3.76 -8.28 -15.42
CA ALA A 371 -4.47 -7.00 -15.46
C ALA A 371 -3.60 -5.94 -16.13
N GLY A 372 -4.22 -5.11 -16.96
CA GLY A 372 -3.56 -4.03 -17.67
C GLY A 372 -4.14 -2.66 -17.31
N GLN A 373 -4.30 -1.81 -18.33
CA GLN A 373 -4.64 -0.41 -18.20
C GLN A 373 -6.12 -0.18 -17.85
N LEU A 374 -6.40 0.96 -17.22
CA LEU A 374 -7.74 1.46 -16.98
C LEU A 374 -8.41 1.87 -18.31
N LEU A 375 -9.57 1.30 -18.62
CA LEU A 375 -10.36 1.60 -19.82
C LEU A 375 -11.54 2.53 -19.51
N TYR A 376 -12.15 2.38 -18.34
CA TYR A 376 -13.33 3.14 -17.91
C TYR A 376 -13.27 3.43 -16.42
N ALA A 377 -13.62 4.67 -16.06
CA ALA A 377 -13.78 5.15 -14.70
C ALA A 377 -15.17 5.78 -14.55
N GLY A 378 -16.01 5.19 -13.72
CA GLY A 378 -17.34 5.71 -13.41
C GLY A 378 -17.56 5.82 -11.91
N ILE A 379 -18.27 6.87 -11.50
CA ILE A 379 -18.77 6.98 -10.14
C ILE A 379 -20.25 7.38 -10.16
N ASP A 380 -21.05 6.61 -9.43
CA ASP A 380 -22.47 6.85 -9.22
C ASP A 380 -22.65 7.49 -7.84
N ARG A 381 -23.24 8.69 -7.83
CA ARG A 381 -23.39 9.54 -6.65
C ARG A 381 -24.88 9.74 -6.45
N ALA A 382 -25.44 9.15 -5.40
CA ALA A 382 -26.88 9.10 -5.20
C ALA A 382 -27.52 10.51 -5.29
N GLY A 383 -28.36 10.73 -6.31
CA GLY A 383 -29.05 12.01 -6.56
C GLY A 383 -28.25 13.08 -7.33
N ARG A 384 -27.05 12.78 -7.82
CA ARG A 384 -26.24 13.66 -8.70
C ARG A 384 -26.02 13.03 -10.06
N ALA A 385 -25.57 13.84 -11.03
CA ALA A 385 -25.20 13.35 -12.34
C ALA A 385 -24.01 12.37 -12.23
N ARG A 386 -24.17 11.20 -12.86
CA ARG A 386 -23.14 10.15 -12.93
C ARG A 386 -21.98 10.63 -13.79
N THR A 387 -20.78 10.59 -13.22
CA THR A 387 -19.54 10.89 -13.96
C THR A 387 -19.03 9.60 -14.58
N GLN A 388 -18.76 9.62 -15.89
CA GLN A 388 -18.35 8.46 -16.67
C GLN A 388 -17.23 8.86 -17.62
N LEU A 389 -16.04 8.32 -17.42
CA LEU A 389 -14.84 8.66 -18.16
C LEU A 389 -14.36 7.41 -18.90
N MET A 390 -14.16 7.52 -20.21
CA MET A 390 -13.64 6.42 -21.03
C MET A 390 -12.33 6.82 -21.69
N ARG A 391 -11.35 5.92 -21.65
CA ARG A 391 -10.10 6.06 -22.38
C ARG A 391 -10.37 5.95 -23.89
N TRP A 392 -9.93 6.94 -24.66
CA TRP A 392 -10.15 6.99 -26.11
C TRP A 392 -8.95 7.55 -26.89
N GLY A 393 -8.84 7.12 -28.15
CA GLY A 393 -7.78 7.51 -29.08
C GLY A 393 -6.42 6.88 -28.79
N THR A 394 -5.46 7.09 -29.70
CA THR A 394 -4.08 6.56 -29.60
C THR A 394 -3.29 7.16 -28.45
N GLY A 395 -3.60 8.40 -28.06
CA GLY A 395 -3.00 9.07 -26.89
C GLY A 395 -3.58 8.63 -25.55
N GLY A 396 -4.59 7.75 -25.53
CA GLY A 396 -5.16 7.19 -24.31
C GLY A 396 -5.73 8.24 -23.34
N ARG A 397 -6.28 9.35 -23.86
CA ARG A 397 -6.91 10.40 -23.04
C ARG A 397 -8.28 9.94 -22.55
N PHE A 398 -8.69 10.43 -21.39
CA PHE A 398 -10.02 10.16 -20.87
C PHE A 398 -11.00 11.25 -21.30
N TYR A 399 -12.19 10.82 -21.69
CA TYR A 399 -13.26 11.70 -22.15
C TYR A 399 -14.54 11.40 -21.37
N GLU A 400 -15.22 12.47 -20.93
CA GLU A 400 -16.45 12.35 -20.16
C GLU A 400 -17.64 12.06 -21.07
N ALA A 401 -18.30 10.91 -20.88
CA ALA A 401 -19.34 10.40 -21.77
C ALA A 401 -20.56 11.32 -21.92
N SER A 402 -20.86 12.15 -20.92
CA SER A 402 -21.96 13.12 -20.95
C SER A 402 -21.64 14.36 -21.79
N GLY A 403 -20.38 14.81 -21.82
CA GLY A 403 -19.96 16.04 -22.53
C GLY A 403 -19.40 15.80 -23.94
N VAL A 404 -19.10 14.55 -24.28
CA VAL A 404 -18.55 14.17 -25.58
C VAL A 404 -19.61 14.27 -26.68
N GLY A 405 -19.45 15.26 -27.56
CA GLY A 405 -20.38 15.54 -28.67
C GLY A 405 -21.21 16.82 -28.50
N GLU A 406 -21.19 17.47 -27.33
CA GLU A 406 -21.92 18.73 -27.13
C GLU A 406 -21.19 19.91 -27.81
N GLN A 407 -21.77 20.46 -28.88
CA GLN A 407 -21.40 21.79 -29.34
C GLN A 407 -22.13 22.83 -28.48
N ARG A 408 -21.47 23.34 -27.43
CA ARG A 408 -22.03 24.46 -26.67
C ARG A 408 -21.76 25.75 -27.44
N ARG A 409 -22.80 26.26 -28.12
CA ARG A 409 -22.76 27.53 -28.86
C ARG A 409 -23.10 28.69 -27.93
N GLY A 410 -22.34 29.77 -28.03
CA GLY A 410 -22.70 31.08 -27.49
C GLY A 410 -22.02 31.46 -26.17
N LEU A 411 -21.78 32.77 -26.05
CA LEU A 411 -21.38 33.41 -24.80
C LEU A 411 -22.54 33.28 -23.78
N LEU A 412 -22.23 32.92 -22.54
CA LEU A 412 -23.19 33.14 -21.46
C LEU A 412 -23.34 34.65 -21.25
N ALA A 413 -24.56 35.15 -21.02
CA ALA A 413 -24.73 36.55 -20.64
C ALA A 413 -23.99 36.81 -19.31
N PRO A 414 -23.14 37.85 -19.21
CA PRO A 414 -22.30 38.06 -18.05
C PRO A 414 -23.08 38.47 -16.79
N VAL A 415 -24.31 38.97 -16.95
CA VAL A 415 -25.23 39.36 -15.89
C VAL A 415 -26.68 39.21 -16.37
N PRO A 416 -27.65 38.86 -15.50
CA PRO A 416 -29.06 38.93 -15.85
C PRO A 416 -29.51 40.40 -15.95
N GLY A 417 -29.61 40.93 -17.17
CA GLY A 417 -29.95 42.34 -17.41
C GLY A 417 -30.10 42.68 -18.89
N ALA A 418 -30.93 43.67 -19.21
CA ALA A 418 -31.08 44.17 -20.58
C ALA A 418 -29.88 45.04 -20.98
N ILE A 419 -29.51 44.99 -22.27
CA ILE A 419 -28.47 45.87 -22.81
C ILE A 419 -29.03 47.29 -22.90
N THR A 420 -28.37 48.24 -22.23
CA THR A 420 -28.71 49.67 -22.28
C THR A 420 -27.86 50.45 -23.25
N SER A 421 -26.65 49.98 -23.55
CA SER A 421 -25.78 50.63 -24.52
C SER A 421 -24.96 49.60 -25.30
N ASN A 422 -24.93 49.74 -26.62
CA ASN A 422 -24.16 48.90 -27.52
C ASN A 422 -22.73 49.44 -27.70
N TYR A 423 -21.85 48.60 -28.23
CA TYR A 423 -20.52 48.98 -28.71
C TYR A 423 -20.62 49.92 -29.90
N GLY A 424 -19.77 50.96 -29.96
CA GLY A 424 -19.71 51.90 -31.09
C GLY A 424 -19.62 53.38 -30.69
N MET A 425 -19.58 54.26 -31.70
CA MET A 425 -19.52 55.71 -31.49
C MET A 425 -20.83 56.25 -30.94
N ARG A 426 -20.78 56.95 -29.80
CA ARG A 426 -21.95 57.58 -29.18
C ARG A 426 -21.59 58.82 -28.37
N ARG A 427 -22.56 59.68 -28.07
CA ARG A 427 -22.36 60.81 -27.15
C ARG A 427 -22.11 60.28 -25.73
N HIS A 428 -21.02 60.68 -25.10
CA HIS A 428 -20.63 60.22 -23.76
C HIS A 428 -21.51 60.91 -22.69
N PRO A 429 -22.22 60.16 -21.83
CA PRO A 429 -23.24 60.71 -20.94
C PRO A 429 -22.67 61.66 -19.86
N ILE A 430 -21.41 61.48 -19.49
CA ILE A 430 -20.74 62.32 -18.48
C ILE A 430 -19.91 63.44 -19.12
N LEU A 431 -19.37 63.22 -20.33
CA LEU A 431 -18.36 64.11 -20.93
C LEU A 431 -18.93 64.98 -22.06
N GLY A 432 -20.15 64.70 -22.53
CA GLY A 432 -20.89 65.54 -23.49
C GLY A 432 -20.52 65.39 -24.97
N TYR A 433 -19.33 64.89 -25.32
CA TYR A 433 -18.88 64.72 -26.71
C TYR A 433 -19.01 63.28 -27.25
N PHE A 434 -18.91 63.09 -28.58
CA PHE A 434 -18.93 61.77 -29.20
C PHE A 434 -17.65 60.99 -28.92
N ARG A 435 -17.78 59.81 -28.29
CA ARG A 435 -16.68 58.93 -27.92
C ARG A 435 -17.00 57.49 -28.29
N MET A 436 -15.96 56.74 -28.62
CA MET A 436 -16.06 55.30 -28.85
C MET A 436 -16.39 54.57 -27.55
N HIS A 437 -17.50 53.83 -27.54
CA HIS A 437 -17.84 52.90 -26.48
C HIS A 437 -17.22 51.54 -26.76
N SER A 438 -16.18 51.18 -26.00
CA SER A 438 -15.36 49.97 -26.19
C SER A 438 -16.00 48.66 -25.72
N GLY A 439 -17.26 48.70 -25.27
CA GLY A 439 -17.98 47.56 -24.73
C GLY A 439 -19.50 47.67 -24.87
N MET A 440 -20.22 46.87 -24.10
CA MET A 440 -21.68 46.91 -23.97
C MET A 440 -22.05 47.10 -22.50
N ASP A 441 -23.09 47.90 -22.26
CA ASP A 441 -23.59 48.17 -20.92
C ASP A 441 -24.84 47.33 -20.66
N PHE A 442 -24.84 46.57 -19.56
CA PHE A 442 -25.96 45.77 -19.10
C PHE A 442 -26.56 46.40 -17.84
N LYS A 443 -27.85 46.70 -17.88
CA LYS A 443 -28.59 47.19 -16.70
C LYS A 443 -28.81 46.06 -15.72
N ALA A 444 -28.28 46.22 -14.52
CA ALA A 444 -28.46 45.27 -13.43
C ALA A 444 -28.38 46.01 -12.09
N SER A 445 -29.14 45.55 -11.10
CA SER A 445 -29.16 46.14 -9.77
C SER A 445 -27.79 46.01 -9.08
N HIS A 446 -27.48 46.95 -8.18
CA HIS A 446 -26.27 46.87 -7.38
C HIS A 446 -26.21 45.54 -6.61
N GLY A 447 -25.06 44.86 -6.65
CA GLY A 447 -24.86 43.55 -6.02
C GLY A 447 -25.31 42.34 -6.85
N THR A 448 -25.84 42.52 -8.06
CA THR A 448 -26.16 41.39 -8.96
C THR A 448 -24.89 40.58 -9.29
N PRO A 449 -24.90 39.24 -9.23
CA PRO A 449 -23.73 38.44 -9.59
C PRO A 449 -23.32 38.62 -11.05
N ILE A 450 -22.01 38.77 -11.28
CA ILE A 450 -21.38 38.79 -12.60
C ILE A 450 -20.67 37.45 -12.78
N VAL A 451 -20.89 36.80 -13.91
CA VAL A 451 -20.34 35.47 -14.22
C VAL A 451 -19.36 35.50 -15.40
N ALA A 452 -18.41 34.57 -15.41
CA ALA A 452 -17.49 34.38 -16.53
C ALA A 452 -18.24 33.86 -17.76
N VAL A 453 -18.09 34.52 -18.91
CA VAL A 453 -18.83 34.17 -20.14
C VAL A 453 -18.35 32.87 -20.81
N SER A 454 -17.12 32.45 -20.52
CA SER A 454 -16.44 31.23 -20.98
C SER A 454 -15.32 30.87 -19.99
N ASP A 455 -14.73 29.68 -20.11
CA ASP A 455 -13.55 29.27 -19.34
C ASP A 455 -12.38 30.24 -19.60
N ALA A 456 -11.65 30.62 -18.56
CA ALA A 456 -10.58 31.61 -18.64
C ALA A 456 -9.60 31.57 -17.47
N ARG A 457 -8.46 32.28 -17.65
CA ARG A 457 -7.56 32.68 -16.57
C ARG A 457 -7.73 34.17 -16.25
N VAL A 458 -7.78 34.53 -14.98
CA VAL A 458 -7.84 35.93 -14.53
C VAL A 458 -6.49 36.60 -14.79
N SER A 459 -6.43 37.54 -15.75
CA SER A 459 -5.21 38.29 -16.03
C SER A 459 -5.02 39.50 -15.12
N SER A 460 -6.11 40.15 -14.72
CA SER A 460 -6.08 41.19 -13.69
C SER A 460 -7.41 41.28 -12.93
N ALA A 461 -7.33 41.69 -11.67
CA ALA A 461 -8.48 41.95 -10.81
C ALA A 461 -8.10 43.08 -9.84
N GLY A 462 -8.77 44.23 -9.95
CA GLY A 462 -8.46 45.41 -9.13
C GLY A 462 -9.05 46.71 -9.68
N ARG A 463 -8.52 47.86 -9.23
CA ARG A 463 -8.89 49.17 -9.77
C ARG A 463 -8.30 49.40 -11.16
N ALA A 464 -9.11 49.85 -12.11
CA ALA A 464 -8.76 50.01 -13.52
C ALA A 464 -9.22 51.37 -14.08
N GLY A 465 -8.81 52.47 -13.44
CA GLY A 465 -9.12 53.83 -13.91
C GLY A 465 -10.63 54.07 -14.05
N GLY A 466 -11.05 54.52 -15.24
CA GLY A 466 -12.46 54.79 -15.55
C GLY A 466 -13.40 53.58 -15.39
N CYS A 467 -12.86 52.36 -15.46
CA CYS A 467 -13.61 51.13 -15.22
C CYS A 467 -13.90 50.86 -13.74
N GLY A 468 -13.38 51.66 -12.80
CA GLY A 468 -13.56 51.41 -11.38
C GLY A 468 -12.92 50.09 -10.95
N ILE A 469 -13.65 49.28 -10.18
CA ILE A 469 -13.23 47.90 -9.85
C ILE A 469 -13.56 47.00 -11.04
N ALA A 470 -12.57 46.27 -11.54
CA ALA A 470 -12.70 45.46 -12.72
C ALA A 470 -11.95 44.14 -12.64
N VAL A 471 -12.43 43.15 -13.40
CA VAL A 471 -11.78 41.86 -13.64
C VAL A 471 -11.53 41.71 -15.14
N ARG A 472 -10.35 41.22 -15.53
CA ARG A 472 -10.00 40.85 -16.90
C ARG A 472 -9.72 39.36 -16.97
N LEU A 473 -10.33 38.70 -17.95
CA LEU A 473 -10.24 37.26 -18.20
C LEU A 473 -9.62 36.99 -19.57
N GLU A 474 -8.66 36.07 -19.64
CA GLU A 474 -8.06 35.57 -20.89
C GLU A 474 -8.63 34.19 -21.23
N HIS A 475 -9.26 34.06 -22.40
CA HIS A 475 -10.00 32.86 -22.84
C HIS A 475 -9.23 31.96 -23.83
N GLY A 476 -8.01 32.36 -24.20
CA GLY A 476 -7.22 31.69 -25.25
C GLY A 476 -7.56 32.19 -26.66
N GLY A 477 -6.76 31.78 -27.67
CA GLY A 477 -6.95 32.21 -29.06
C GLY A 477 -6.82 33.73 -29.29
N GLY A 478 -6.14 34.44 -28.39
CA GLY A 478 -6.02 35.90 -28.40
C GLY A 478 -7.28 36.66 -27.95
N LEU A 479 -8.27 35.98 -27.36
CA LEU A 479 -9.50 36.59 -26.84
C LEU A 479 -9.41 36.88 -25.34
N SER A 480 -9.79 38.09 -24.94
CA SER A 480 -10.03 38.45 -23.53
C SER A 480 -11.31 39.23 -23.32
N THR A 481 -11.84 39.19 -22.10
CA THR A 481 -12.99 39.98 -21.67
C THR A 481 -12.65 40.83 -20.44
N ARG A 482 -13.28 42.00 -20.32
CA ARG A 482 -13.13 42.89 -19.16
C ARG A 482 -14.51 43.25 -18.62
N TYR A 483 -14.66 43.21 -17.31
CA TYR A 483 -15.90 43.44 -16.58
C TYR A 483 -15.66 44.60 -15.62
N CYS A 484 -16.36 45.72 -15.81
CA CYS A 484 -16.10 46.98 -15.12
C CYS A 484 -17.25 47.39 -14.17
N HIS A 485 -17.00 48.45 -13.40
CA HIS A 485 -17.92 49.08 -12.45
C HIS A 485 -18.37 48.17 -11.31
N MET A 486 -17.59 47.14 -10.95
CA MET A 486 -17.96 46.21 -9.89
C MET A 486 -18.08 46.91 -8.52
N SER A 487 -18.94 46.39 -7.65
CA SER A 487 -18.99 46.74 -6.23
C SER A 487 -17.96 45.94 -5.43
N ARG A 488 -17.82 44.64 -5.74
CA ARG A 488 -16.84 43.73 -5.15
C ARG A 488 -16.42 42.64 -6.14
N MET A 489 -15.20 42.15 -6.01
CA MET A 489 -14.67 41.02 -6.78
C MET A 489 -14.81 39.71 -5.99
N ALA A 490 -14.99 38.60 -6.69
CA ALA A 490 -15.02 37.25 -6.10
C ALA A 490 -13.79 36.40 -6.49
N VAL A 491 -12.87 36.98 -7.27
CA VAL A 491 -11.67 36.32 -7.81
C VAL A 491 -10.44 37.21 -7.69
N ALA A 492 -9.27 36.60 -7.75
CA ALA A 492 -7.95 37.24 -7.70
C ALA A 492 -7.13 36.96 -8.98
N PRO A 493 -6.10 37.77 -9.28
CA PRO A 493 -5.24 37.55 -10.44
C PRO A 493 -4.60 36.15 -10.42
N GLY A 494 -4.50 35.51 -11.58
CA GLY A 494 -3.90 34.19 -11.75
C GLY A 494 -4.86 33.01 -11.59
N MET A 495 -6.04 33.19 -10.98
CA MET A 495 -7.05 32.13 -10.83
C MET A 495 -7.58 31.64 -12.18
N THR A 496 -7.93 30.36 -12.27
CA THR A 496 -8.68 29.80 -13.39
C THR A 496 -10.16 29.81 -13.03
N VAL A 497 -11.02 30.23 -13.97
CA VAL A 497 -12.47 30.29 -13.80
C VAL A 497 -13.16 29.50 -14.90
N ARG A 498 -14.25 28.81 -14.53
CA ARG A 498 -15.11 28.09 -15.47
C ARG A 498 -16.23 29.00 -15.97
N ARG A 499 -16.74 28.75 -17.17
CA ARG A 499 -17.94 29.40 -17.70
C ARG A 499 -19.09 29.33 -16.68
N GLY A 500 -19.73 30.47 -16.41
CA GLY A 500 -20.81 30.60 -15.44
C GLY A 500 -20.37 30.78 -13.99
N GLN A 501 -19.08 30.67 -13.68
CA GLN A 501 -18.57 30.94 -12.34
C GLN A 501 -18.70 32.43 -12.00
N VAL A 502 -19.14 32.74 -10.78
CA VAL A 502 -19.25 34.12 -10.28
C VAL A 502 -17.84 34.71 -10.12
N ILE A 503 -17.61 35.85 -10.76
CA ILE A 503 -16.32 36.58 -10.74
C ILE A 503 -16.39 37.89 -9.96
N GLY A 504 -17.58 38.41 -9.70
CA GLY A 504 -17.79 39.66 -8.99
C GLY A 504 -19.26 40.03 -8.94
N TYR A 505 -19.53 41.26 -8.52
CA TYR A 505 -20.89 41.75 -8.36
C TYR A 505 -21.02 43.17 -8.89
N VAL A 506 -22.16 43.46 -9.52
CA VAL A 506 -22.46 44.75 -10.14
C VAL A 506 -22.37 45.87 -9.12
N GLY A 507 -21.88 47.03 -9.55
CA GLY A 507 -21.79 48.24 -8.75
C GLY A 507 -21.91 49.47 -9.62
N SER A 508 -21.33 50.57 -9.15
CA SER A 508 -21.25 51.83 -9.90
C SER A 508 -19.91 52.54 -9.62
N THR A 509 -18.82 51.79 -9.52
CA THR A 509 -17.48 52.35 -9.25
C THR A 509 -16.85 52.91 -10.52
N GLY A 510 -15.96 53.91 -10.39
CA GLY A 510 -15.32 54.55 -11.55
C GLY A 510 -16.22 55.56 -12.27
N LEU A 511 -16.06 55.71 -13.59
CA LEU A 511 -16.86 56.62 -14.41
C LEU A 511 -18.19 55.96 -14.78
N SER A 512 -19.15 56.00 -13.85
CA SER A 512 -20.47 55.39 -13.99
C SER A 512 -21.56 56.35 -13.54
N THR A 513 -22.68 56.40 -14.26
CA THR A 513 -23.86 57.22 -13.90
C THR A 513 -24.84 56.50 -12.97
N GLY A 514 -24.73 55.17 -12.84
CA GLY A 514 -25.62 54.36 -12.01
C GLY A 514 -25.25 52.87 -12.08
N ALA A 515 -25.92 52.01 -11.31
CA ALA A 515 -25.56 50.60 -11.25
C ALA A 515 -25.76 49.88 -12.61
N HIS A 516 -24.67 49.38 -13.18
CA HIS A 516 -24.66 48.61 -14.43
C HIS A 516 -23.34 47.82 -14.56
N LEU A 517 -23.30 46.85 -15.48
CA LEU A 517 -22.06 46.19 -15.90
C LEU A 517 -21.63 46.75 -17.25
N HIS A 518 -20.43 47.34 -17.30
CA HIS A 518 -19.75 47.62 -18.56
C HIS A 518 -18.87 46.42 -18.94
N TYR A 519 -19.22 45.75 -20.02
CA TYR A 519 -18.59 44.51 -20.51
C TYR A 519 -17.88 44.75 -21.83
N GLU A 520 -16.58 44.52 -21.86
CA GLU A 520 -15.76 44.66 -23.05
C GLU A 520 -15.15 43.34 -23.47
N MET A 521 -14.85 43.23 -24.76
CA MET A 521 -14.17 42.09 -25.32
C MET A 521 -13.06 42.52 -26.27
N TYR A 522 -11.99 41.74 -26.26
CA TYR A 522 -10.73 42.03 -26.93
C TYR A 522 -10.33 40.87 -27.82
N ARG A 523 -9.75 41.18 -28.99
CA ARG A 523 -9.04 40.23 -29.85
C ARG A 523 -7.67 40.79 -30.18
N GLY A 524 -6.61 40.07 -29.81
CA GLY A 524 -5.23 40.54 -29.97
C GLY A 524 -4.97 41.89 -29.28
N GLY A 525 -5.63 42.13 -28.14
CA GLY A 525 -5.53 43.37 -27.38
C GLY A 525 -6.37 44.54 -27.89
N ARG A 526 -7.08 44.43 -29.02
CA ARG A 526 -7.98 45.48 -29.54
C ARG A 526 -9.44 45.25 -29.12
N PRO A 527 -10.17 46.28 -28.66
CA PRO A 527 -11.57 46.14 -28.28
C PRO A 527 -12.44 45.89 -29.53
N ILE A 528 -13.31 44.89 -29.46
CA ILE A 528 -14.22 44.49 -30.54
C ILE A 528 -15.67 44.48 -30.03
N ASN A 529 -16.63 44.55 -30.96
CA ASN A 529 -18.04 44.44 -30.61
C ASN A 529 -18.33 43.07 -29.97
N PRO A 530 -18.76 43.00 -28.70
CA PRO A 530 -19.00 41.71 -28.09
C PRO A 530 -20.20 40.94 -28.68
N ALA A 531 -21.16 41.64 -29.29
CA ALA A 531 -22.28 41.02 -29.98
C ALA A 531 -21.88 40.31 -31.30
N SER A 532 -20.72 40.63 -31.87
CA SER A 532 -20.27 40.05 -33.14
C SER A 532 -19.44 38.76 -32.98
N VAL A 533 -19.28 38.23 -31.76
CA VAL A 533 -18.47 37.04 -31.50
C VAL A 533 -19.31 35.95 -30.85
N GLN A 534 -19.24 34.78 -31.45
CA GLN A 534 -19.82 33.56 -30.93
C GLN A 534 -18.68 32.66 -30.47
N PHE A 535 -18.63 32.31 -29.18
CA PHE A 535 -17.79 31.19 -28.75
C PHE A 535 -18.46 29.89 -29.22
N VAL A 536 -17.76 29.14 -30.05
CA VAL A 536 -18.13 27.77 -30.38
C VAL A 536 -17.21 26.89 -29.56
N ASN A 537 -17.70 26.35 -28.43
CA ASN A 537 -17.02 25.23 -27.81
C ASN A 537 -17.21 24.04 -28.75
N ARG A 538 -16.16 23.70 -29.49
CA ARG A 538 -16.15 22.58 -30.43
C ARG A 538 -16.25 21.30 -29.60
N ALA A 539 -17.17 20.42 -29.99
CA ALA A 539 -17.28 19.10 -29.38
C ALA A 539 -15.93 18.39 -29.47
N LEU A 540 -15.49 17.79 -28.35
CA LEU A 540 -14.18 17.12 -28.26
C LEU A 540 -14.05 15.96 -29.27
N LEU A 541 -15.15 15.26 -29.56
CA LEU A 541 -15.28 14.24 -30.62
C LEU A 541 -16.54 14.57 -31.46
N SER A 542 -16.52 14.25 -32.75
CA SER A 542 -17.66 14.48 -33.66
C SER A 542 -17.76 13.45 -34.78
N GLY A 543 -18.91 13.35 -35.46
CA GLY A 543 -19.08 12.47 -36.62
C GLY A 543 -18.99 10.99 -36.29
N THR A 544 -18.24 10.24 -37.11
CA THR A 544 -18.02 8.78 -36.95
C THR A 544 -17.30 8.45 -35.66
N GLU A 545 -16.32 9.27 -35.25
CA GLU A 545 -15.57 9.05 -34.02
C GLU A 545 -16.45 9.08 -32.76
N LEU A 546 -17.48 9.94 -32.75
CA LEU A 546 -18.47 9.98 -31.66
C LEU A 546 -19.34 8.71 -31.62
N ILE A 547 -19.69 8.17 -32.80
CA ILE A 547 -20.48 6.94 -32.90
C ILE A 547 -19.66 5.76 -32.37
N ASP A 548 -18.40 5.66 -32.79
CA ASP A 548 -17.49 4.60 -32.34
C ASP A 548 -17.19 4.71 -30.84
N PHE A 549 -17.02 5.93 -30.32
CA PHE A 549 -16.88 6.19 -28.90
C PHE A 549 -18.10 5.67 -28.11
N ARG A 550 -19.32 6.01 -28.55
CA ARG A 550 -20.55 5.57 -27.90
C ARG A 550 -20.73 4.05 -27.98
N ARG A 551 -20.44 3.45 -29.12
CA ARG A 551 -20.48 1.99 -29.31
C ARG A 551 -19.51 1.29 -28.35
N ARG A 552 -18.27 1.78 -28.26
CA ARG A 552 -17.27 1.21 -27.35
C ARG A 552 -17.67 1.35 -25.89
N LEU A 553 -18.23 2.50 -25.51
CA LEU A 553 -18.75 2.72 -24.16
C LEU A 553 -19.86 1.72 -23.80
N LEU A 554 -20.79 1.47 -24.72
CA LEU A 554 -21.85 0.47 -24.53
C LEU A 554 -21.27 -0.93 -24.35
N MET A 555 -20.36 -1.36 -25.24
CA MET A 555 -19.69 -2.67 -25.13
C MET A 555 -18.99 -2.85 -23.78
N LEU A 556 -18.28 -1.81 -23.28
CA LEU A 556 -17.63 -1.88 -21.98
C LEU A 556 -18.65 -2.01 -20.84
N LYS A 557 -19.78 -1.30 -20.92
CA LYS A 557 -20.83 -1.33 -19.89
C LYS A 557 -21.69 -2.59 -19.91
N GLU A 558 -21.70 -3.35 -21.00
CA GLU A 558 -22.35 -4.66 -21.09
C GLU A 558 -21.56 -5.77 -20.39
N VAL A 559 -20.26 -5.56 -20.14
CA VAL A 559 -19.44 -6.51 -19.38
C VAL A 559 -20.03 -6.68 -17.97
N VAL A 560 -20.33 -7.93 -17.62
CA VAL A 560 -20.84 -8.29 -16.29
C VAL A 560 -19.70 -8.16 -15.27
N PRO A 561 -19.95 -7.53 -14.10
CA PRO A 561 -18.95 -7.46 -13.04
C PRO A 561 -18.39 -8.85 -12.68
N GLY A 562 -17.06 -8.99 -12.68
CA GLY A 562 -16.40 -10.25 -12.36
C GLY A 562 -16.40 -11.33 -13.46
N ALA A 563 -16.99 -11.09 -14.64
CA ALA A 563 -17.04 -12.10 -15.73
C ALA A 563 -15.66 -12.63 -16.14
N ALA A 564 -14.64 -11.76 -16.15
CA ALA A 564 -13.27 -12.11 -16.51
C ALA A 564 -12.55 -12.98 -15.45
N LEU A 565 -13.15 -13.25 -14.29
CA LEU A 565 -12.56 -14.07 -13.22
C LEU A 565 -12.85 -15.58 -13.35
N ALA A 566 -13.85 -15.99 -14.13
CA ALA A 566 -14.20 -17.41 -14.32
C ALA A 566 -13.16 -18.14 -15.17
N ASP A 567 -12.71 -19.34 -14.82
CA ASP A 567 -11.65 -20.02 -15.59
C ASP A 567 -12.04 -20.32 -17.05
N LEU A 568 -11.04 -20.34 -17.95
CA LEU A 568 -11.26 -20.78 -19.33
C LEU A 568 -11.53 -22.27 -19.32
N ALA A 569 -12.67 -22.68 -19.87
CA ALA A 569 -12.92 -24.10 -20.11
C ALA A 569 -11.79 -24.67 -21.01
N PRO A 570 -11.14 -25.77 -20.59
CA PRO A 570 -10.14 -26.43 -21.42
C PRO A 570 -10.81 -27.05 -22.64
N GLN A 571 -10.25 -26.86 -23.83
CA GLN A 571 -10.71 -27.58 -25.02
C GLN A 571 -10.20 -29.04 -24.99
N ALA A 572 -10.86 -29.94 -25.74
CA ALA A 572 -10.58 -31.37 -25.75
C ALA A 572 -9.14 -31.76 -26.18
N GLY A 573 -8.34 -30.81 -26.68
CA GLY A 573 -6.91 -30.98 -26.99
C GLY A 573 -5.93 -30.24 -26.06
N GLU A 574 -6.41 -29.49 -25.06
CA GLU A 574 -5.59 -28.65 -24.15
C GLU A 574 -5.37 -29.28 -22.76
N THR A 575 -6.05 -30.39 -22.44
CA THR A 575 -5.91 -31.10 -21.15
C THR A 575 -4.56 -31.80 -21.07
N ARG A 576 -3.54 -31.09 -20.56
CA ARG A 576 -2.37 -31.74 -19.96
C ARG A 576 -2.64 -31.97 -18.49
N GLU A 577 -2.48 -33.22 -18.05
CA GLU A 577 -2.51 -33.54 -16.62
C GLU A 577 -1.48 -32.67 -15.88
N PRO A 578 -1.81 -32.17 -14.67
CA PRO A 578 -0.89 -31.38 -13.89
C PRO A 578 0.28 -32.25 -13.41
N VAL A 579 1.41 -32.15 -14.12
CA VAL A 579 2.67 -32.84 -13.79
C VAL A 579 3.32 -32.15 -12.58
N ARG A 580 3.60 -32.91 -11.52
CA ARG A 580 4.27 -32.39 -10.31
C ARG A 580 5.68 -31.89 -10.66
N GLU A 581 6.23 -30.92 -9.93
CA GLU A 581 7.59 -30.38 -10.21
C GLU A 581 8.68 -31.47 -10.26
N ILE A 582 8.56 -32.49 -9.41
CA ILE A 582 9.45 -33.66 -9.41
C ILE A 582 9.32 -34.46 -10.72
N GLU A 583 8.10 -34.60 -11.23
CA GLU A 583 7.82 -35.34 -12.46
C GLU A 583 8.29 -34.57 -13.70
N LYS A 584 8.33 -33.23 -13.70
CA LYS A 584 8.91 -32.44 -14.81
C LYS A 584 10.39 -32.75 -15.05
N ILE A 585 11.14 -33.03 -13.98
CA ILE A 585 12.56 -33.42 -14.07
C ILE A 585 12.70 -34.84 -14.66
N ASP A 586 11.73 -35.72 -14.40
CA ASP A 586 11.69 -37.06 -14.98
C ASP A 586 11.12 -37.09 -16.41
N THR A 587 10.18 -36.21 -16.77
CA THR A 587 9.70 -36.03 -18.15
C THR A 587 10.75 -35.34 -19.04
N ALA A 588 11.71 -34.60 -18.48
CA ALA A 588 12.87 -34.15 -19.24
C ALA A 588 13.81 -35.31 -19.63
N ARG A 589 13.75 -36.44 -18.91
CA ARG A 589 14.52 -37.66 -19.21
C ARG A 589 13.77 -38.65 -20.10
N GLN A 590 12.45 -38.68 -20.00
CA GLN A 590 11.58 -39.52 -20.81
C GLN A 590 10.90 -38.63 -21.84
N GLY A 591 11.28 -38.71 -23.12
CA GLY A 591 10.70 -37.88 -24.18
C GLY A 591 9.17 -37.83 -24.20
N PRO A 592 8.59 -36.92 -25.02
CA PRO A 592 7.15 -36.68 -25.03
C PRO A 592 6.38 -38.00 -25.22
N PRO A 593 5.29 -38.24 -24.44
CA PRO A 593 4.49 -39.44 -24.62
C PRO A 593 3.94 -39.45 -26.05
N ALA A 594 4.05 -40.61 -26.71
CA ALA A 594 3.52 -40.82 -28.04
C ALA A 594 2.05 -40.38 -28.08
N ALA A 595 1.73 -39.48 -29.01
CA ALA A 595 0.35 -39.13 -29.30
C ALA A 595 -0.41 -40.43 -29.63
N ARG A 596 -1.38 -40.79 -28.79
CA ARG A 596 -2.39 -41.77 -29.21
C ARG A 596 -3.15 -41.12 -30.36
N ALA A 597 -2.92 -41.65 -31.56
CA ALA A 597 -3.74 -41.37 -32.73
C ALA A 597 -5.21 -41.75 -32.44
N PRO A 598 -6.19 -41.09 -33.10
CA PRO A 598 -7.59 -41.05 -32.67
C PRO A 598 -8.27 -42.40 -32.50
#